data_AF-A0A0C2XBE4-F1
#
_entry.id   AF-A0A0C2XBE4-F1
#
_cell.length_a   1.000
_cell.length_b   1.000
_cell.length_c   1.000
_cell.angle_alpha   90.00
_cell.angle_beta   90.00
_cell.angle_gamma   90.00
#
_symmetry.space_group_name_H-M   'P 1'
#
loop_
_entity.id
_entity.type
_entity.pdbx_description
1 polymer ?
#
loop_
_entity_poly.entity_id
_entity_poly.type
_entity_poly.pdbx_seq_one_letter_code
_entity_poly.pdbx_strand_id
1 'polypeptide(L)'
;MAQQPTDDISKPEEQDSDQESSEGTQEQPESNGEKKLTMEERKAKLQQLRKKFAISSRENRQSLIEETTKARVTAREATRLERQRKLAETLRQKVEAEERGEDVERAKNWEWTIEENEEWEKKLARKKRRADYEFHNDADAARRRYKKDLDLIKPDMEAYNKQKEMALGLTPGALATFDPTQVSSMQQQRAAAESLYRDANTLVYGDNKPSEDAIDRVVSKINQDIDKKGKFSRKRLNEDEGGDITYINERNRVFNKKIARYYDKYTAEIRASFERGTAL
;
A
#
# COMPACT_ATOMS: atom_id res chain seq x y z
N MET A 1 45.01 12.93 40.39
CA MET A 1 44.90 12.17 39.13
C MET A 1 43.69 12.73 38.41
N ALA A 2 43.93 13.68 37.49
CA ALA A 2 43.87 13.47 36.03
C ALA A 2 42.43 13.30 35.52
N GLN A 3 41.94 13.92 34.46
CA GLN A 3 42.34 14.99 33.53
C GLN A 3 41.07 15.14 32.65
N GLN A 4 40.66 16.36 32.29
CA GLN A 4 39.76 16.55 31.15
C GLN A 4 40.57 16.44 29.84
N PRO A 5 39.99 15.95 28.73
CA PRO A 5 40.55 16.20 27.41
C PRO A 5 39.74 17.25 26.64
N THR A 6 40.48 17.88 25.74
CA THR A 6 40.33 19.17 25.07
C THR A 6 39.66 19.10 23.70
N ASP A 7 39.36 20.30 23.18
CA ASP A 7 38.93 20.66 21.82
C ASP A 7 39.68 19.98 20.67
N ASP A 8 39.00 19.77 19.54
CA ASP A 8 39.57 20.13 18.22
C ASP A 8 38.47 20.32 17.15
N ILE A 9 38.55 21.46 16.45
CA ILE A 9 37.66 21.95 15.40
C ILE A 9 38.46 21.93 14.11
N SER A 10 38.04 21.12 13.13
CA SER A 10 38.61 21.14 11.78
C SER A 10 37.75 21.99 10.84
N LYS A 11 38.39 22.98 10.24
CA LYS A 11 37.91 23.90 9.21
C LYS A 11 38.43 23.41 7.85
N PRO A 12 37.69 23.62 6.74
CA PRO A 12 38.34 23.81 5.44
C PRO A 12 37.99 25.17 4.82
N GLU A 13 38.99 25.70 4.12
CA GLU A 13 38.98 26.88 3.24
C GLU A 13 38.42 26.54 1.85
N GLU A 14 37.84 27.52 1.16
CA GLU A 14 37.85 27.73 -0.30
C GLU A 14 37.12 29.07 -0.58
N GLN A 15 37.85 30.19 -0.71
CA GLN A 15 38.32 30.85 -1.94
C GLN A 15 37.21 31.40 -2.86
N ASP A 16 37.06 32.72 -2.75
CA ASP A 16 36.26 33.65 -3.56
C ASP A 16 36.75 33.75 -5.01
N SER A 17 35.80 33.86 -5.95
CA SER A 17 36.03 34.56 -7.21
C SER A 17 34.75 35.30 -7.62
N ASP A 18 34.84 36.63 -7.56
CA ASP A 18 33.83 37.58 -8.04
C ASP A 18 33.69 37.53 -9.56
N GLN A 19 32.45 37.58 -10.04
CA GLN A 19 32.17 38.21 -11.33
C GLN A 19 30.76 38.81 -11.35
N GLU A 20 30.72 40.14 -11.34
CA GLU A 20 29.54 40.97 -11.61
C GLU A 20 29.03 40.77 -13.04
N SER A 21 27.70 40.78 -13.20
CA SER A 21 27.07 41.34 -14.40
C SER A 21 25.76 42.02 -14.02
N SER A 22 25.76 43.35 -14.18
CA SER A 22 24.64 44.26 -14.03
C SER A 22 23.94 44.44 -15.38
N GLU A 23 22.62 44.27 -15.45
CA GLU A 23 21.81 45.01 -16.42
C GLU A 23 20.34 45.06 -15.98
N GLY A 24 19.76 46.27 -15.95
CA GLY A 24 18.41 46.48 -15.43
C GLY A 24 17.96 47.94 -15.50
N THR A 25 17.93 48.46 -16.72
CA THR A 25 16.99 49.45 -17.31
C THR A 25 16.30 50.45 -16.36
N GLN A 26 16.66 51.72 -16.53
CA GLN A 26 15.91 52.88 -16.05
C GLN A 26 14.63 53.07 -16.90
N GLU A 27 13.46 52.97 -16.28
CA GLU A 27 12.24 53.62 -16.76
C GLU A 27 11.73 54.57 -15.67
N GLN A 28 11.75 55.87 -15.97
CA GLN A 28 11.01 56.87 -15.22
C GLN A 28 9.54 56.82 -15.59
N PRO A 29 8.60 56.94 -14.63
CA PRO A 29 7.32 57.52 -14.91
C PRO A 29 7.32 59.01 -14.55
N GLU A 30 7.07 59.79 -15.59
CA GLU A 30 6.69 61.19 -15.64
C GLU A 30 5.67 61.61 -14.58
N SER A 31 5.85 62.86 -14.13
CA SER A 31 4.97 63.60 -13.25
C SER A 31 3.57 63.78 -13.84
N ASN A 32 2.54 63.36 -13.09
CA ASN A 32 1.19 63.89 -13.27
C ASN A 32 0.59 64.28 -11.93
N GLY A 33 0.12 65.53 -11.85
CA GLY A 33 -0.11 66.29 -10.63
C GLY A 33 -1.09 65.65 -9.66
N GLU A 34 -0.56 65.09 -8.57
CA GLU A 34 -1.36 64.81 -7.37
C GLU A 34 -1.68 66.14 -6.67
N LYS A 35 -2.97 66.51 -6.64
CA LYS A 35 -3.51 67.37 -5.58
C LYS A 35 -2.94 66.83 -4.27
N LYS A 36 -2.22 67.66 -3.51
CA LYS A 36 -1.57 67.26 -2.26
C LYS A 36 -2.64 66.62 -1.37
N LEU A 37 -2.67 65.28 -1.35
CA LEU A 37 -3.62 64.50 -0.55
C LEU A 37 -3.60 65.06 0.86
N THR A 38 -4.77 65.37 1.39
CA THR A 38 -4.89 65.94 2.73
C THR A 38 -4.23 64.99 3.74
N MET A 39 -3.78 65.50 4.89
CA MET A 39 -3.09 64.66 5.89
C MET A 39 -3.92 63.45 6.32
N GLU A 40 -5.25 63.57 6.29
CA GLU A 40 -6.19 62.49 6.55
C GLU A 40 -6.22 61.45 5.44
N GLU A 41 -6.24 61.85 4.16
CA GLU A 41 -6.15 60.95 3.01
C GLU A 41 -4.81 60.21 2.96
N ARG A 42 -3.71 60.87 3.33
CA ARG A 42 -2.38 60.24 3.45
C ARG A 42 -2.34 59.21 4.58
N LYS A 43 -2.95 59.52 5.73
CA LYS A 43 -3.08 58.58 6.87
C LYS A 43 -3.96 57.38 6.52
N ALA A 44 -5.05 57.60 5.78
CA ALA A 44 -5.92 56.54 5.30
C ALA A 44 -5.20 55.63 4.29
N LYS A 45 -4.46 56.21 3.33
CA LYS A 45 -3.62 55.46 2.36
C LYS A 45 -2.52 54.65 3.08
N LEU A 46 -1.89 55.20 4.12
CA LEU A 46 -0.93 54.48 4.96
C LEU A 46 -1.58 53.31 5.72
N GLN A 47 -2.78 53.51 6.28
CA GLN A 47 -3.52 52.44 6.95
C GLN A 47 -3.93 51.33 5.98
N GLN A 48 -4.34 51.68 4.77
CA GLN A 48 -4.63 50.71 3.71
C GLN A 48 -3.37 49.93 3.31
N LEU A 49 -2.21 50.59 3.18
CA LEU A 49 -0.93 49.93 2.90
C LEU A 49 -0.53 48.99 4.04
N ARG A 50 -0.68 49.40 5.30
CA ARG A 50 -0.43 48.54 6.47
C ARG A 50 -1.35 47.33 6.51
N LYS A 51 -2.64 47.49 6.18
CA LYS A 51 -3.59 46.37 6.07
C LYS A 51 -3.18 45.41 4.96
N LYS A 52 -2.83 45.93 3.78
CA LYS A 52 -2.33 45.11 2.66
C LYS A 52 -1.05 44.35 3.03
N PHE A 53 -0.11 44.99 3.72
CA PHE A 53 1.12 44.36 4.19
C PHE A 53 0.87 43.27 5.23
N ALA A 54 -0.06 43.50 6.16
CA ALA A 54 -0.45 42.50 7.16
C ALA A 54 -1.15 41.29 6.50
N ILE A 55 -2.01 41.54 5.50
CA ILE A 55 -2.68 40.49 4.74
C ILE A 55 -1.66 39.68 3.93
N SER A 56 -0.77 40.34 3.17
CA SER A 56 0.23 39.64 2.37
C SER A 56 1.22 38.86 3.23
N SER A 57 1.66 39.41 4.36
CA SER A 57 2.53 38.69 5.30
C SER A 57 1.84 37.45 5.89
N ARG A 58 0.54 37.55 6.18
CA ARG A 58 -0.26 36.41 6.67
C ARG A 58 -0.47 35.36 5.59
N GLU A 59 -0.79 35.78 4.36
CA GLU A 59 -0.98 34.90 3.21
C GLU A 59 0.33 34.17 2.86
N ASN A 60 1.46 34.87 2.86
CA ASN A 60 2.79 34.26 2.65
C ASN A 60 3.14 33.25 3.75
N ARG A 61 2.80 33.55 5.01
CA ARG A 61 3.00 32.60 6.10
C ARG A 61 2.08 31.38 5.96
N GLN A 62 0.84 31.60 5.54
CA GLN A 62 -0.13 30.52 5.30
C GLN A 62 0.32 29.64 4.13
N SER A 63 0.77 30.21 3.01
CA SER A 63 1.26 29.44 1.87
C SER A 63 2.50 28.61 2.23
N LEU A 64 3.45 29.17 2.98
CA LEU A 64 4.61 28.41 3.49
C LEU A 64 4.19 27.23 4.39
N ILE A 65 3.22 27.43 5.29
CA ILE A 65 2.69 26.35 6.13
C ILE A 65 1.95 25.31 5.27
N GLU A 66 1.17 25.74 4.28
CA GLU A 66 0.48 24.83 3.37
C GLU A 66 1.44 24.02 2.50
N GLU A 67 2.51 24.62 2.01
CA GLU A 67 3.54 23.92 1.22
C GLU A 67 4.29 22.91 2.08
N THR A 68 4.70 23.29 3.30
CA THR A 68 5.37 22.37 4.22
C THR A 68 4.45 21.24 4.68
N THR A 69 3.16 21.51 4.87
CA THR A 69 2.17 20.46 5.20
C THR A 69 1.90 19.56 4.00
N LYS A 70 1.73 20.09 2.78
CA LYS A 70 1.57 19.31 1.54
C LYS A 70 2.79 18.43 1.27
N ALA A 71 4.00 18.94 1.48
CA ALA A 71 5.25 18.19 1.35
C ALA A 71 5.36 17.06 2.40
N ARG A 72 4.73 17.22 3.57
CA ARG A 72 4.68 16.20 4.63
C ARG A 72 3.62 15.12 4.41
N VAL A 73 2.64 15.32 3.52
CA VAL A 73 1.59 14.31 3.28
C VAL A 73 2.21 13.10 2.60
N THR A 74 2.32 12.02 3.36
CA THR A 74 2.77 10.73 2.83
C THR A 74 1.67 10.06 1.99
N ALA A 75 2.01 9.13 1.10
CA ALA A 75 1.02 8.37 0.32
C ALA A 75 -0.03 7.65 1.20
N ARG A 76 0.36 7.23 2.41
CA ARG A 76 -0.54 6.62 3.39
C ARG A 76 -1.54 7.63 3.98
N GLU A 77 -1.12 8.87 4.19
CA GLU A 77 -2.01 9.93 4.67
C GLU A 77 -2.93 10.45 3.56
N ALA A 78 -2.43 10.56 2.33
CA ALA A 78 -3.24 10.90 1.17
C ALA A 78 -4.40 9.91 0.98
N THR A 79 -4.12 8.60 1.01
CA THR A 79 -5.17 7.57 0.93
C THR A 79 -6.12 7.59 2.13
N ARG A 80 -5.66 7.95 3.33
CA ARG A 80 -6.53 8.14 4.51
C ARG A 80 -7.47 9.34 4.31
N LEU A 81 -6.95 10.47 3.85
CA LEU A 81 -7.72 11.68 3.58
C LEU A 81 -8.74 11.45 2.47
N GLU A 82 -8.37 10.73 1.40
CA GLU A 82 -9.30 10.35 0.34
C GLU A 82 -10.46 9.50 0.85
N ARG A 83 -10.19 8.51 1.72
CA ARG A 83 -11.26 7.71 2.36
C ARG A 83 -12.16 8.57 3.24
N GLN A 84 -11.61 9.53 3.97
CA GLN A 84 -12.38 10.47 4.79
C GLN A 84 -13.25 11.38 3.93
N ARG A 85 -12.72 11.89 2.81
CA ARG A 85 -13.47 12.71 1.83
C ARG A 85 -14.61 11.92 1.22
N LYS A 86 -14.34 10.72 0.70
CA LYS A 86 -15.38 9.83 0.17
C LYS A 86 -16.45 9.51 1.21
N LEU A 87 -16.06 9.26 2.45
CA LEU A 87 -17.01 9.04 3.55
C LEU A 87 -17.87 10.29 3.79
N ALA A 88 -17.26 11.47 3.87
CA ALA A 88 -17.99 12.73 4.03
C ALA A 88 -18.95 13.01 2.87
N GLU A 89 -18.54 12.74 1.63
CA GLU A 89 -19.38 12.83 0.43
C GLU A 89 -20.56 11.86 0.50
N THR A 90 -20.33 10.60 0.84
CA THR A 90 -21.43 9.62 0.99
C THR A 90 -22.40 9.96 2.10
N LEU A 91 -21.91 10.51 3.23
CA LEU A 91 -22.77 10.98 4.32
C LEU A 91 -23.56 12.21 3.91
N ARG A 92 -22.94 13.16 3.20
CA ARG A 92 -23.62 14.34 2.67
C ARG A 92 -24.71 13.95 1.67
N GLN A 93 -24.40 13.07 0.72
CA GLN A 93 -25.38 12.54 -0.24
C GLN A 93 -26.54 11.84 0.47
N LYS A 94 -26.25 11.10 1.56
CA LYS A 94 -27.29 10.45 2.36
C LYS A 94 -28.21 11.48 3.02
N VAL A 95 -27.66 12.53 3.62
CA VAL A 95 -28.45 13.62 4.23
C VAL A 95 -29.28 14.35 3.17
N GLU A 96 -28.69 14.73 2.04
CA GLU A 96 -29.41 15.40 0.95
C GLU A 96 -30.55 14.55 0.37
N ALA A 97 -30.39 13.21 0.34
CA ALA A 97 -31.43 12.30 -0.09
C ALA A 97 -32.52 12.07 0.99
N GLU A 98 -32.15 12.03 2.28
CA GLU A 98 -33.11 12.02 3.39
C GLU A 98 -33.96 13.32 3.41
N GLU A 99 -33.36 14.48 3.14
CA GLU A 99 -34.06 15.77 3.00
C GLU A 99 -35.01 15.80 1.79
N ARG A 100 -34.63 15.12 0.69
CA ARG A 100 -35.45 14.98 -0.52
C ARG A 100 -36.52 13.88 -0.40
N GLY A 101 -36.44 13.03 0.62
CA GLY A 101 -37.32 11.88 0.83
C GLY A 101 -37.06 10.71 -0.13
N GLU A 102 -35.87 10.61 -0.72
CA GLU A 102 -35.47 9.54 -1.63
C GLU A 102 -34.76 8.39 -0.87
N ASP A 103 -35.03 7.14 -1.25
CA ASP A 103 -34.35 5.97 -0.72
C ASP A 103 -33.00 5.76 -1.42
N VAL A 104 -31.93 6.18 -0.75
CA VAL A 104 -30.54 6.11 -1.23
C VAL A 104 -30.11 4.70 -1.60
N GLU A 105 -30.53 3.71 -0.80
CA GLU A 105 -30.12 2.33 -1.01
C GLU A 105 -30.84 1.73 -2.21
N ARG A 106 -32.09 2.14 -2.46
CA ARG A 106 -32.79 1.79 -3.71
C ARG A 106 -32.08 2.37 -4.92
N ALA A 107 -31.70 3.65 -4.92
CA ALA A 107 -30.99 4.26 -6.03
C ALA A 107 -29.66 3.54 -6.33
N LYS A 108 -28.87 3.23 -5.30
CA LYS A 108 -27.62 2.46 -5.44
C LYS A 108 -27.84 1.05 -5.96
N ASN A 109 -28.90 0.36 -5.51
CA ASN A 109 -29.21 -0.99 -5.99
C ASN A 109 -29.59 -1.01 -7.47
N TRP A 110 -30.13 0.09 -8.00
CA TRP A 110 -30.43 0.22 -9.44
C TRP A 110 -29.17 0.44 -10.29
N GLU A 111 -28.10 0.98 -9.69
CA GLU A 111 -26.82 1.16 -10.38
C GLU A 111 -26.06 -0.15 -10.56
N TRP A 112 -26.39 -1.20 -9.79
CA TRP A 112 -25.74 -2.50 -9.92
C TRP A 112 -26.26 -3.28 -11.12
N THR A 113 -25.36 -3.58 -12.04
CA THR A 113 -25.65 -4.49 -13.14
C THR A 113 -25.71 -5.94 -12.64
N ILE A 114 -26.43 -6.81 -13.37
CA ILE A 114 -26.53 -8.24 -13.03
C ILE A 114 -25.14 -8.87 -12.97
N GLU A 115 -24.27 -8.54 -13.93
CA GLU A 115 -22.90 -9.05 -14.00
C GLU A 115 -22.06 -8.64 -12.77
N GLU A 116 -22.13 -7.36 -12.37
CA GLU A 116 -21.45 -6.88 -11.16
C GLU A 116 -21.96 -7.56 -9.89
N ASN A 117 -23.28 -7.81 -9.80
CA ASN A 117 -23.84 -8.52 -8.66
C ASN A 117 -23.37 -9.99 -8.63
N GLU A 118 -23.34 -10.68 -9.77
CA GLU A 118 -22.83 -12.06 -9.86
C GLU A 118 -21.34 -12.15 -9.48
N GLU A 119 -20.52 -11.20 -9.96
CA GLU A 119 -19.10 -11.12 -9.58
C GLU A 119 -18.92 -10.84 -8.09
N TRP A 120 -19.76 -9.96 -7.53
CA TRP A 120 -19.76 -9.64 -6.11
C TRP A 120 -20.15 -10.84 -5.24
N GLU A 121 -21.21 -11.57 -5.61
CA GLU A 121 -21.62 -12.80 -4.94
C GLU A 121 -20.53 -13.88 -5.02
N LYS A 122 -19.91 -14.04 -6.20
CA LYS A 122 -18.78 -14.96 -6.39
C LYS A 122 -17.59 -14.59 -5.50
N LYS A 123 -17.32 -13.30 -5.34
CA LYS A 123 -16.26 -12.78 -4.44
C LYS A 123 -16.61 -13.05 -2.97
N LEU A 124 -17.85 -12.82 -2.55
CA LEU A 124 -18.32 -13.12 -1.20
C LEU A 124 -18.25 -14.62 -0.89
N ALA A 125 -18.72 -15.47 -1.81
CA ALA A 125 -18.64 -16.92 -1.68
C ALA A 125 -17.18 -17.40 -1.57
N ARG A 126 -16.28 -16.85 -2.40
CA ARG A 126 -14.83 -17.12 -2.32
C ARG A 126 -14.23 -16.68 -0.99
N LYS A 127 -14.66 -15.53 -0.45
CA LYS A 127 -14.23 -15.02 0.87
C LYS A 127 -14.75 -15.91 1.99
N LYS A 128 -16.03 -16.30 1.97
CA LYS A 128 -16.65 -17.22 2.95
C LYS A 128 -15.91 -18.56 3.00
N ARG A 129 -15.61 -19.15 1.83
CA ARG A 129 -14.80 -20.38 1.73
C ARG A 129 -13.38 -20.23 2.31
N ARG A 130 -12.81 -19.01 2.27
CA ARG A 130 -11.46 -18.73 2.80
C ARG A 130 -11.44 -18.28 4.25
N ALA A 131 -12.61 -18.04 4.85
CA ALA A 131 -12.74 -17.64 6.24
C ALA A 131 -12.54 -18.82 7.21
N ASP A 132 -12.38 -20.04 6.70
CA ASP A 132 -11.95 -21.17 7.51
C ASP A 132 -10.45 -21.09 7.83
N TYR A 133 -10.16 -20.64 9.05
CA TYR A 133 -8.83 -20.54 9.63
C TYR A 133 -8.44 -21.77 10.46
N GLU A 134 -9.33 -22.74 10.60
CA GLU A 134 -9.06 -23.94 11.37
C GLU A 134 -7.99 -24.81 10.67
N PHE A 135 -7.29 -25.58 11.49
CA PHE A 135 -6.31 -26.55 11.02
C PHE A 135 -6.93 -27.95 11.09
N HIS A 136 -7.19 -28.52 9.91
CA HIS A 136 -7.72 -29.89 9.78
C HIS A 136 -6.60 -30.90 9.59
N ASN A 137 -5.78 -30.71 8.54
CA ASN A 137 -4.60 -31.52 8.25
C ASN A 137 -3.57 -30.71 7.44
N ASP A 138 -2.36 -31.26 7.28
CA ASP A 138 -1.26 -30.60 6.56
C ASP A 138 -1.52 -30.51 5.05
N ALA A 139 -2.18 -31.50 4.44
CA ALA A 139 -2.48 -31.51 3.01
C ALA A 139 -3.45 -30.37 2.63
N ASP A 140 -4.47 -30.11 3.45
CA ASP A 140 -5.44 -29.03 3.30
C ASP A 140 -4.80 -27.68 3.55
N ALA A 141 -3.89 -27.58 4.52
CA ALA A 141 -3.09 -26.38 4.75
C ALA A 141 -2.18 -26.07 3.55
N ALA A 142 -1.51 -27.08 2.99
CA ALA A 142 -0.68 -26.96 1.78
C ALA A 142 -1.52 -26.55 0.57
N ARG A 143 -2.67 -27.20 0.35
CA ARG A 143 -3.60 -26.85 -0.74
C ARG A 143 -4.12 -25.42 -0.62
N ARG A 144 -4.45 -24.97 0.60
CA ARG A 144 -4.87 -23.57 0.86
C ARG A 144 -3.76 -22.58 0.55
N ARG A 145 -2.50 -22.89 0.90
CA ARG A 145 -1.34 -22.06 0.57
C ARG A 145 -1.12 -22.01 -0.94
N TYR A 146 -1.09 -23.15 -1.62
CA TYR A 146 -0.94 -23.23 -3.07
C TYR A 146 -2.04 -22.44 -3.80
N LYS A 147 -3.31 -22.58 -3.41
CA LYS A 147 -4.41 -21.80 -3.98
C LYS A 147 -4.28 -20.29 -3.76
N LYS A 148 -3.65 -19.85 -2.66
CA LYS A 148 -3.35 -18.43 -2.45
C LYS A 148 -2.22 -17.99 -3.36
N ASP A 149 -1.14 -18.77 -3.45
CA ASP A 149 -0.01 -18.46 -4.32
C ASP A 149 -0.43 -18.33 -5.79
N LEU A 150 -1.33 -19.21 -6.27
CA LEU A 150 -1.94 -19.08 -7.61
C LEU A 150 -2.67 -17.76 -7.83
N ASP A 151 -3.27 -17.16 -6.80
CA ASP A 151 -3.92 -15.87 -6.93
C ASP A 151 -2.91 -14.71 -7.00
N LEU A 152 -1.72 -14.89 -6.42
CA LEU A 152 -0.67 -13.87 -6.40
C LEU A 152 0.21 -13.94 -7.66
N ILE A 153 0.31 -15.10 -8.30
CA ILE A 153 1.08 -15.28 -9.53
C ILE A 153 0.39 -14.51 -10.66
N LYS A 154 1.11 -13.54 -11.24
CA LYS A 154 0.72 -12.83 -12.46
C LYS A 154 1.62 -13.30 -13.60
N PRO A 155 1.11 -14.12 -14.54
CA PRO A 155 1.90 -14.58 -15.68
C PRO A 155 2.31 -13.41 -16.58
N ASP A 156 3.53 -13.47 -17.09
CA ASP A 156 4.00 -12.57 -18.14
C ASP A 156 3.56 -13.13 -19.50
N MET A 157 2.49 -12.55 -20.04
CA MET A 157 1.90 -12.99 -21.30
C MET A 157 2.78 -12.68 -22.50
N GLU A 158 3.60 -11.64 -22.45
CA GLU A 158 4.49 -11.27 -23.57
C GLU A 158 5.65 -12.25 -23.69
N ALA A 159 6.30 -12.56 -22.57
CA ALA A 159 7.36 -13.56 -22.54
C ALA A 159 6.84 -14.94 -22.97
N TYR A 160 5.64 -15.31 -22.52
CA TYR A 160 4.97 -16.54 -22.95
C TYR A 160 4.69 -16.55 -24.46
N ASN A 161 4.16 -15.45 -25.00
CA ASN A 161 3.84 -15.34 -26.42
C ASN A 161 5.11 -15.40 -27.29
N LYS A 162 6.21 -14.74 -26.89
CA LYS A 162 7.50 -14.84 -27.58
C LYS A 162 8.04 -16.27 -27.60
N GLN A 163 7.97 -16.98 -26.47
CA GLN A 163 8.37 -18.39 -26.40
C GLN A 163 7.47 -19.28 -27.28
N LYS A 164 6.17 -18.99 -27.30
CA LYS A 164 5.20 -19.67 -28.15
C LYS A 164 5.44 -19.43 -29.64
N GLU A 165 5.75 -18.20 -30.05
CA GLU A 165 6.09 -17.87 -31.44
C GLU A 165 7.36 -18.61 -31.89
N MET A 166 8.43 -18.55 -31.09
CA MET A 166 9.68 -19.26 -31.36
C MET A 166 9.45 -20.77 -31.46
N ALA A 167 8.67 -21.33 -30.54
CA ALA A 167 8.38 -22.75 -30.54
C ALA A 167 7.37 -23.16 -31.63
N LEU A 168 6.61 -22.25 -32.23
CA LEU A 168 5.78 -22.58 -33.39
C LEU A 168 6.47 -22.25 -34.72
N GLY A 169 7.72 -21.76 -34.68
CA GLY A 169 8.47 -21.34 -35.87
C GLY A 169 7.84 -20.13 -36.57
N LEU A 170 7.06 -19.34 -35.83
CA LEU A 170 6.45 -18.10 -36.30
C LEU A 170 7.45 -16.95 -36.18
N THR A 171 7.30 -15.94 -37.05
CA THR A 171 8.10 -14.73 -36.95
C THR A 171 7.77 -13.99 -35.64
N PRO A 172 8.75 -13.37 -34.96
CA PRO A 172 8.50 -12.61 -33.75
C PRO A 172 7.44 -11.51 -33.98
N GLY A 173 6.37 -11.50 -33.17
CA GLY A 173 5.24 -10.59 -33.31
C GLY A 173 4.07 -11.10 -34.16
N ALA A 174 4.20 -12.25 -34.83
CA ALA A 174 3.13 -12.83 -35.65
C ALA A 174 1.89 -13.25 -34.83
N LEU A 175 2.03 -13.52 -33.53
CA LEU A 175 0.88 -13.81 -32.66
C LEU A 175 0.13 -12.54 -32.26
N ALA A 176 0.77 -11.38 -32.35
CA ALA A 176 0.14 -10.08 -32.06
C ALA A 176 -0.59 -9.49 -33.28
N THR A 177 -0.12 -9.78 -34.50
CA THR A 177 -0.75 -9.35 -35.76
C THR A 177 -1.33 -10.55 -36.50
N PHE A 178 -2.66 -10.70 -36.48
CA PHE A 178 -3.36 -11.79 -37.18
C PHE A 178 -3.30 -11.60 -38.70
N ASP A 179 -2.33 -12.23 -39.37
CA ASP A 179 -2.24 -12.31 -40.83
C ASP A 179 -2.57 -13.76 -41.29
N PRO A 180 -3.72 -14.00 -41.95
CA PRO A 180 -4.20 -15.33 -42.31
C PRO A 180 -3.44 -15.99 -43.48
N THR A 181 -2.44 -15.32 -44.08
CA THR A 181 -1.78 -15.79 -45.31
C THR A 181 -0.42 -16.47 -45.11
N GLN A 182 0.15 -16.43 -43.90
CA GLN A 182 1.47 -17.03 -43.63
C GLN A 182 1.36 -18.46 -43.12
N VAL A 183 1.41 -19.42 -44.04
CA VAL A 183 1.48 -20.86 -43.72
C VAL A 183 2.91 -21.36 -43.95
N SER A 184 3.71 -21.41 -42.89
CA SER A 184 5.02 -22.08 -42.90
C SER A 184 4.88 -23.61 -42.83
N SER A 185 5.96 -24.35 -43.14
CA SER A 185 5.96 -25.80 -43.37
C SER A 185 5.42 -26.63 -42.19
N MET A 186 4.38 -27.42 -42.47
CA MET A 186 3.62 -28.22 -41.49
C MET A 186 4.47 -29.18 -40.64
N GLN A 187 5.57 -29.71 -41.16
CA GLN A 187 6.40 -30.69 -40.45
C GLN A 187 7.20 -30.04 -39.31
N GLN A 188 7.76 -28.87 -39.56
CA GLN A 188 8.64 -28.17 -38.63
C GLN A 188 7.82 -27.46 -37.55
N GLN A 189 6.65 -26.93 -37.93
CA GLN A 189 5.66 -26.45 -36.97
C GLN A 189 5.14 -27.56 -36.05
N ARG A 190 4.94 -28.80 -36.53
CA ARG A 190 4.51 -29.93 -35.69
C ARG A 190 5.55 -30.33 -34.66
N ALA A 191 6.80 -30.55 -35.09
CA ALA A 191 7.89 -30.89 -34.15
C ALA A 191 8.15 -29.78 -33.13
N ALA A 192 7.99 -28.52 -33.55
CA ALA A 192 8.16 -27.37 -32.67
C ALA A 192 6.92 -27.14 -31.76
N ALA A 193 5.71 -27.44 -32.22
CA ALA A 193 4.51 -27.48 -31.39
C ALA A 193 4.56 -28.60 -30.35
N GLU A 194 5.04 -29.80 -30.72
CA GLU A 194 5.40 -30.87 -29.80
C GLU A 194 6.53 -30.45 -28.83
N SER A 195 7.29 -29.41 -29.21
CA SER A 195 8.29 -28.79 -28.35
C SER A 195 7.71 -27.91 -27.25
N LEU A 196 6.65 -27.18 -27.57
CA LEU A 196 5.96 -26.30 -26.64
C LEU A 196 4.96 -27.06 -25.75
N TYR A 197 4.17 -27.94 -26.36
CA TYR A 197 3.11 -28.72 -25.73
C TYR A 197 3.62 -30.12 -25.40
N ARG A 198 4.55 -30.18 -24.44
CA ARG A 198 5.18 -31.41 -23.98
C ARG A 198 4.17 -32.31 -23.25
N ASP A 199 4.09 -33.58 -23.66
CA ASP A 199 3.33 -34.63 -22.96
C ASP A 199 4.24 -35.42 -22.00
N ALA A 200 3.64 -36.20 -21.09
CA ALA A 200 4.32 -37.03 -20.09
C ALA A 200 5.39 -37.97 -20.69
N ASN A 201 5.24 -38.39 -21.95
CA ASN A 201 6.18 -39.28 -22.65
C ASN A 201 7.25 -38.54 -23.46
N THR A 202 7.33 -37.21 -23.37
CA THR A 202 8.32 -36.44 -24.14
C THR A 202 9.71 -36.57 -23.51
N LEU A 203 10.68 -37.05 -24.29
CA LEU A 203 12.05 -37.31 -23.83
C LEU A 203 12.89 -36.04 -23.59
N VAL A 204 12.44 -34.88 -24.10
CA VAL A 204 13.15 -33.60 -23.95
C VAL A 204 12.93 -33.05 -22.53
N TYR A 205 13.88 -33.31 -21.63
CA TYR A 205 13.87 -32.86 -20.25
C TYR A 205 15.24 -32.26 -19.85
N GLY A 206 15.23 -31.13 -19.16
CA GLY A 206 16.43 -30.48 -18.62
C GLY A 206 17.10 -29.43 -19.52
N ASP A 207 16.53 -29.12 -20.69
CA ASP A 207 17.10 -28.13 -21.62
C ASP A 207 16.79 -26.67 -21.26
N ASN A 208 15.84 -26.44 -20.33
CA ASN A 208 15.45 -25.08 -19.92
C ASN A 208 16.52 -24.46 -19.01
N LYS A 209 17.16 -23.40 -19.51
CA LYS A 209 18.02 -22.51 -18.73
C LYS A 209 17.25 -21.21 -18.48
N PRO A 210 16.60 -21.06 -17.31
CA PRO A 210 15.84 -19.85 -17.01
C PRO A 210 16.75 -18.63 -16.94
N SER A 211 16.22 -17.46 -17.28
CA SER A 211 16.94 -16.19 -17.11
C SER A 211 17.16 -15.89 -15.62
N GLU A 212 18.20 -15.10 -15.32
CA GLU A 212 18.51 -14.65 -13.96
C GLU A 212 17.29 -13.94 -13.33
N ASP A 213 16.59 -13.08 -14.08
CA ASP A 213 15.35 -12.43 -13.63
C ASP A 213 14.24 -13.42 -13.23
N ALA A 214 14.14 -14.57 -13.90
CA ALA A 214 13.17 -15.59 -13.55
C ALA A 214 13.56 -16.29 -12.24
N ILE A 215 14.86 -16.53 -12.04
CA ILE A 215 15.41 -17.10 -10.80
C ILE A 215 15.17 -16.12 -9.64
N ASP A 216 15.47 -14.83 -9.82
CA ASP A 216 15.29 -13.80 -8.80
C ASP A 216 13.81 -13.65 -8.36
N ARG A 217 12.87 -13.74 -9.30
CA ARG A 217 11.43 -13.76 -8.98
C ARG A 217 11.07 -14.93 -8.06
N VAL A 218 11.62 -16.12 -8.32
CA VAL A 218 11.39 -17.31 -7.49
C VAL A 218 12.05 -17.15 -6.12
N VAL A 219 13.30 -16.70 -6.06
CA VAL A 219 14.03 -16.48 -4.81
C VAL A 219 13.33 -15.43 -3.94
N SER A 220 12.90 -14.32 -4.53
CA SER A 220 12.11 -13.28 -3.84
C SER A 220 10.83 -13.85 -3.25
N LYS A 221 10.09 -14.69 -4.01
CA LYS A 221 8.88 -15.37 -3.52
C LYS A 221 9.19 -16.31 -2.36
N ILE A 222 10.26 -17.10 -2.44
CA ILE A 222 10.70 -18.01 -1.37
C ILE A 222 11.01 -17.22 -0.09
N ASN A 223 11.77 -16.13 -0.20
CA ASN A 223 12.10 -15.28 0.94
C ASN A 223 10.83 -14.68 1.59
N GLN A 224 9.87 -14.21 0.79
CA GLN A 224 8.59 -13.74 1.30
C GLN A 224 7.81 -14.84 2.04
N ASP A 225 7.88 -16.08 1.59
CA ASP A 225 7.20 -17.20 2.24
C ASP A 225 7.88 -17.64 3.54
N ILE A 226 9.21 -17.56 3.61
CA ILE A 226 9.98 -17.74 4.84
C ILE A 226 9.55 -16.69 5.87
N ASP A 227 9.46 -15.42 5.47
CA ASP A 227 9.00 -14.34 6.34
C ASP A 227 7.58 -14.54 6.84
N LYS A 228 6.64 -14.94 5.95
CA LYS A 228 5.26 -15.26 6.33
C LYS A 228 5.21 -16.44 7.30
N LYS A 229 6.06 -17.46 7.12
CA LYS A 229 6.16 -18.61 8.02
C LYS A 229 6.68 -18.19 9.40
N GLY A 230 7.70 -17.33 9.46
CA GLY A 230 8.21 -16.76 10.72
C GLY A 230 7.14 -15.96 11.47
N LYS A 231 6.30 -15.21 10.74
CA LYS A 231 5.21 -14.40 11.29
C LYS A 231 3.91 -15.17 11.56
N PHE A 232 3.88 -16.50 11.34
CA PHE A 232 2.67 -17.30 11.52
C PHE A 232 2.25 -17.38 13.00
N SER A 233 3.21 -17.54 13.91
CA SER A 233 2.98 -17.49 15.35
C SER A 233 3.31 -16.09 15.87
N ARG A 234 2.29 -15.31 16.22
CA ARG A 234 2.46 -13.94 16.75
C ARG A 234 2.27 -13.94 18.26
N LYS A 235 3.18 -13.29 18.99
CA LYS A 235 2.99 -13.01 20.42
C LYS A 235 1.76 -12.11 20.58
N ARG A 236 0.85 -12.47 21.47
CA ARG A 236 -0.32 -11.65 21.81
C ARG A 236 0.14 -10.57 22.79
N LEU A 237 -0.15 -9.30 22.48
CA LEU A 237 0.29 -8.15 23.29
C LEU A 237 -0.39 -8.13 24.67
N ASN A 238 -1.66 -8.56 24.72
CA ASN A 238 -2.51 -8.49 25.92
C ASN A 238 -2.17 -9.52 27.01
N GLU A 239 -1.10 -10.31 26.87
CA GLU A 239 -0.76 -11.37 27.84
C GLU A 239 0.15 -10.89 28.98
N ASP A 240 0.85 -9.76 28.84
CA ASP A 240 1.94 -9.39 29.77
C ASP A 240 1.59 -8.22 30.71
N GLU A 241 0.49 -7.48 30.49
CA GLU A 241 0.32 -6.13 31.10
C GLU A 241 -0.87 -5.98 32.07
N GLY A 242 -1.71 -7.00 32.29
CA GLY A 242 -2.93 -6.79 33.11
C GLY A 242 -3.54 -8.01 33.80
N GLY A 243 -2.86 -9.15 33.85
CA GLY A 243 -3.35 -10.36 34.53
C GLY A 243 -2.44 -10.78 35.69
N ASP A 244 -3.01 -11.47 36.67
CA ASP A 244 -2.24 -12.08 37.77
C ASP A 244 -1.20 -13.06 37.21
N ILE A 245 0.05 -12.87 37.61
CA ILE A 245 1.17 -13.69 37.16
C ILE A 245 1.11 -15.04 37.88
N THR A 246 0.59 -16.06 37.21
CA THR A 246 0.44 -17.42 37.74
C THR A 246 1.67 -18.33 37.53
N TYR A 247 2.79 -17.78 37.03
CA TYR A 247 3.97 -18.56 36.63
C TYR A 247 5.28 -17.96 37.14
N ILE A 248 6.26 -18.83 37.39
CA ILE A 248 7.61 -18.43 37.85
C ILE A 248 8.61 -18.37 36.68
N ASN A 249 8.47 -19.25 35.68
CA ASN A 249 9.35 -19.30 34.51
C ASN A 249 8.56 -19.37 33.18
N GLU A 250 9.22 -19.09 32.05
CA GLU A 250 8.56 -19.08 30.73
C GLU A 250 7.99 -20.45 30.33
N ARG A 251 8.65 -21.54 30.72
CA ARG A 251 8.16 -22.90 30.46
C ARG A 251 6.86 -23.19 31.22
N ASN A 252 6.75 -22.68 32.44
CA ASN A 252 5.57 -22.74 33.30
C ASN A 252 4.47 -21.85 32.72
N ARG A 253 4.77 -20.64 32.23
CA ARG A 253 3.80 -19.80 31.49
C ARG A 253 3.16 -20.54 30.32
N VAL A 254 3.98 -21.17 29.48
CA VAL A 254 3.50 -21.95 28.32
C VAL A 254 2.69 -23.17 28.75
N PHE A 255 3.09 -23.82 29.85
CA PHE A 255 2.36 -24.93 30.44
C PHE A 255 0.99 -24.50 30.98
N ASN A 256 0.93 -23.47 31.83
CA ASN A 256 -0.31 -22.90 32.36
C ASN A 256 -1.22 -22.46 31.21
N LYS A 257 -0.69 -21.86 30.14
CA LYS A 257 -1.46 -21.52 28.94
C LYS A 257 -1.98 -22.74 28.18
N LYS A 258 -1.26 -23.87 28.21
CA LYS A 258 -1.76 -25.13 27.66
C LYS A 258 -2.92 -25.64 28.52
N ILE A 259 -2.77 -25.70 29.84
CA ILE A 259 -3.82 -26.11 30.78
C ILE A 259 -5.05 -25.22 30.62
N ALA A 260 -4.87 -23.90 30.56
CA ALA A 260 -5.95 -22.95 30.43
C ALA A 260 -6.82 -23.22 29.19
N ARG A 261 -6.20 -23.55 28.04
CA ARG A 261 -6.93 -23.86 26.81
C ARG A 261 -7.87 -25.07 26.93
N TYR A 262 -7.54 -26.06 27.75
CA TYR A 262 -8.33 -27.29 27.90
C TYR A 262 -9.29 -27.23 29.09
N TYR A 263 -8.87 -26.63 30.20
CA TYR A 263 -9.56 -26.75 31.49
C TYR A 263 -10.34 -25.51 31.90
N ASP A 264 -10.03 -24.31 31.39
CA ASP A 264 -10.72 -23.07 31.81
C ASP A 264 -12.22 -23.12 31.56
N LYS A 265 -12.65 -23.83 30.52
CA LYS A 265 -14.07 -24.05 30.24
C LYS A 265 -14.80 -24.76 31.39
N TYR A 266 -14.11 -25.62 32.13
CA TYR A 266 -14.67 -26.43 33.21
C TYR A 266 -14.34 -25.90 34.60
N THR A 267 -13.28 -25.09 34.75
CA THR A 267 -12.81 -24.57 36.04
C THR A 267 -13.17 -23.10 36.28
N ALA A 268 -13.96 -22.50 35.39
CA ALA A 268 -14.39 -21.09 35.50
C ALA A 268 -15.09 -20.78 36.83
N GLU A 269 -15.99 -21.66 37.29
CA GLU A 269 -16.71 -21.49 38.56
C GLU A 269 -15.76 -21.56 39.76
N ILE A 270 -14.83 -22.51 39.75
CA ILE A 270 -13.81 -22.67 40.79
C ILE A 270 -12.93 -21.42 40.87
N ARG A 271 -12.49 -20.90 39.72
CA ARG A 271 -11.71 -19.65 39.63
C ARG A 271 -12.49 -18.45 40.18
N ALA A 272 -13.75 -18.29 39.77
CA ALA A 272 -14.61 -17.22 40.28
C ALA A 272 -14.89 -17.36 41.79
N SER A 273 -14.95 -18.57 42.34
CA SER A 273 -15.08 -18.80 43.78
C SER A 273 -13.80 -18.44 44.54
N PHE A 274 -12.61 -18.71 43.98
CA PHE A 274 -11.35 -18.23 44.55
C PHE A 274 -11.27 -16.69 44.54
N GLU A 275 -11.66 -16.05 43.44
CA GLU A 275 -11.70 -14.58 43.33
C GLU A 275 -12.74 -13.94 44.27
N ARG A 276 -13.84 -14.65 44.55
CA ARG A 276 -14.88 -14.23 45.52
C ARG A 276 -14.55 -14.58 46.98
N GLY A 277 -13.38 -15.14 47.27
CA GLY A 277 -12.95 -15.41 48.64
C GLY A 277 -13.50 -16.71 49.25
N THR A 278 -13.59 -17.77 48.47
CA THR A 278 -13.92 -19.15 48.92
C THR A 278 -15.21 -19.26 49.74
N ALA A 279 -16.21 -18.43 49.46
CA ALA A 279 -17.56 -18.64 49.94
C ALA A 279 -18.23 -19.74 49.08
N LEU A 280 -18.48 -20.90 49.70
CA LEU A 280 -19.27 -22.00 49.15
C LEU A 280 -20.72 -21.55 48.90
#